data_AF-K6VR50-F1
#
_entry.id   AF-K6VR50-F1
#
_cell.length_a   1.000
_cell.length_b   1.000
_cell.length_c   1.000
_cell.angle_alpha   90.00
_cell.angle_beta   90.00
_cell.angle_gamma   90.00
#
_symmetry.space_group_name_H-M   'P 1'
#
loop_
_entity.id
_entity.type
_entity.pdbx_description
1 polymer ?
#
loop_
_entity_poly.entity_id
_entity_poly.type
_entity_poly.pdbx_seq_one_letter_code
_entity_poly.pdbx_strand_id
1 'polypeptide(L)'
;MWDDVEQNTHLAEVLTYLHDRFSTLAAVERPQSELLRGFRAGMTFARVCVLDEITTESLRPDAFVGAAVVSGGLRRDFDIIQGLLDRLDREGRWAADADDSEFRVGYHAALGIARHHLQVARRTLDLRQAPAGVHRPVRSRSRRAALTAG
;
A
#
# COMPACT_ATOMS: atom_id res chain seq x y z
N MET A 1 7.41 1.52 25.55
CA MET A 1 8.74 1.00 25.17
C MET A 1 8.65 -0.25 24.30
N TRP A 2 7.82 -1.27 24.61
CA TRP A 2 7.62 -2.42 23.71
C TRP A 2 6.67 -2.10 22.55
N ASP A 3 5.59 -1.37 22.83
CA ASP A 3 4.59 -0.98 21.82
C ASP A 3 5.16 -0.06 20.70
N ASP A 4 6.19 0.73 21.01
CA ASP A 4 6.83 1.67 20.07
C ASP A 4 7.70 0.94 19.03
N VAL A 5 8.38 -0.12 19.49
CA VAL A 5 9.18 -1.00 18.61
C VAL A 5 8.25 -1.78 17.70
N GLU A 6 7.09 -2.22 18.21
CA GLU A 6 6.11 -2.99 17.45
C GLU A 6 5.50 -2.15 16.31
N GLN A 7 5.13 -0.88 16.55
CA GLN A 7 4.58 0.01 15.51
C GLN A 7 5.58 0.33 14.38
N ASN A 8 6.81 0.71 14.72
CA ASN A 8 7.84 0.98 13.71
C ASN A 8 8.21 -0.28 12.90
N THR A 9 8.17 -1.45 13.55
CA THR A 9 8.39 -2.73 12.87
C THR A 9 7.29 -2.96 11.82
N HIS A 10 6.04 -2.58 12.10
CA HIS A 10 4.93 -2.77 11.16
C HIS A 10 4.97 -1.87 9.92
N LEU A 11 5.30 -0.59 10.05
CA LEU A 11 5.46 0.26 8.87
C LEU A 11 6.62 -0.25 7.99
N ALA A 12 7.75 -0.60 8.61
CA ALA A 12 8.90 -1.16 7.89
C ALA A 12 8.55 -2.48 7.17
N GLU A 13 7.79 -3.38 7.81
CA GLU A 13 7.27 -4.61 7.19
C GLU A 13 6.35 -4.30 6.00
N VAL A 14 5.42 -3.36 6.15
CA VAL A 14 4.49 -2.96 5.10
C VAL A 14 5.24 -2.36 3.90
N LEU A 15 6.17 -1.43 4.13
CA LEU A 15 6.96 -0.82 3.07
C LEU A 15 7.86 -1.84 2.38
N THR A 16 8.47 -2.75 3.13
CA THR A 16 9.29 -3.84 2.57
C THR A 16 8.45 -4.78 1.70
N TYR A 17 7.27 -5.17 2.18
CA TYR A 17 6.32 -5.97 1.40
C TYR A 17 5.90 -5.25 0.11
N LEU A 18 5.57 -3.97 0.18
CA LEU A 18 5.19 -3.18 -1.00
C LEU A 18 6.34 -3.07 -2.00
N HIS A 19 7.56 -2.82 -1.52
CA HIS A 19 8.75 -2.77 -2.37
C HIS A 19 9.00 -4.11 -3.07
N ASP A 20 8.94 -5.23 -2.35
CA ASP A 20 9.11 -6.57 -2.94
C ASP A 20 8.00 -6.88 -3.96
N ARG A 21 6.75 -6.57 -3.60
CA ARG A 21 5.60 -6.79 -4.49
C ARG A 21 5.72 -5.99 -5.78
N PHE A 22 6.11 -4.71 -5.70
CA PHE A 22 6.29 -3.87 -6.87
C PHE A 22 7.52 -4.26 -7.68
N SER A 23 8.60 -4.72 -7.03
CA SER A 23 9.77 -5.28 -7.70
C SER A 23 9.41 -6.51 -8.52
N THR A 24 8.64 -7.43 -7.94
CA THR A 24 8.15 -8.64 -8.62
C THR A 24 7.29 -8.28 -9.83
N LEU A 25 6.36 -7.34 -9.68
CA LEU A 25 5.49 -6.90 -10.77
C LEU A 25 6.25 -6.12 -11.86
N ALA A 26 7.33 -5.41 -11.51
CA ALA A 26 8.20 -4.72 -12.45
C ALA A 26 9.19 -5.65 -13.18
N ALA A 27 9.33 -6.91 -12.74
CA ALA A 27 10.28 -7.89 -13.26
C ALA A 27 9.87 -8.50 -14.61
N VAL A 28 9.47 -7.65 -15.56
CA VAL A 28 9.23 -8.04 -16.95
C VAL A 28 10.57 -8.00 -17.68
N GLU A 29 11.18 -9.16 -17.89
CA GLU A 29 12.38 -9.28 -18.71
C GLU A 29 12.04 -8.98 -20.17
N ARG A 30 12.63 -7.90 -20.71
CA ARG A 30 12.51 -7.48 -22.13
C ARG A 30 11.05 -7.34 -22.61
N PRO A 31 10.33 -6.29 -22.18
CA PRO A 31 8.96 -6.06 -22.61
C PRO A 31 8.87 -5.92 -24.13
N GLN A 32 8.13 -6.84 -24.77
CA GLN A 32 8.01 -6.93 -26.23
C GLN A 32 6.96 -5.97 -26.81
N SER A 33 6.01 -5.50 -26.00
CA SER A 33 4.97 -4.53 -26.40
C SER A 33 5.13 -3.20 -25.67
N GLU A 34 4.61 -2.13 -26.29
CA GLU A 34 4.55 -0.81 -25.66
C GLU A 34 3.72 -0.83 -24.37
N LEU A 35 2.62 -1.58 -24.36
CA LEU A 35 1.83 -1.85 -23.17
C LEU A 35 2.69 -2.38 -22.00
N LEU A 36 3.51 -3.41 -22.23
CA LEU A 36 4.36 -3.99 -21.18
C LEU A 36 5.51 -3.06 -20.78
N ARG A 37 6.02 -2.24 -21.70
CA ARG A 37 7.00 -1.18 -21.39
C ARG A 37 6.39 -0.14 -20.46
N GLY A 38 5.17 0.30 -20.75
CA GLY A 38 4.39 1.21 -19.91
C GLY A 38 4.13 0.63 -18.53
N PHE A 39 3.65 -0.62 -18.48
CA PHE A 39 3.39 -1.33 -17.23
C PHE A 39 4.64 -1.42 -16.35
N ARG A 40 5.77 -1.84 -16.93
CA ARG A 40 7.05 -1.90 -16.22
C ARG A 40 7.48 -0.53 -15.70
N ALA A 41 7.33 0.53 -16.50
CA ALA A 41 7.67 1.89 -16.09
C ALA A 41 6.79 2.33 -14.90
N GLY A 42 5.49 2.09 -14.93
CA GLY A 42 4.58 2.44 -13.84
C GLY A 42 4.86 1.68 -12.55
N MET A 43 5.13 0.37 -12.64
CA MET A 43 5.51 -0.42 -11.46
C MET A 43 6.88 0.00 -10.90
N THR A 44 7.82 0.38 -11.78
CA THR A 44 9.13 0.91 -11.37
C THR A 44 8.97 2.24 -10.64
N PHE A 45 8.12 3.15 -11.14
CA PHE A 45 7.83 4.41 -10.47
C PHE A 45 7.24 4.18 -9.07
N ALA A 46 6.23 3.31 -8.95
CA ALA A 46 5.63 2.98 -7.66
C ALA A 46 6.63 2.38 -6.67
N ARG A 47 7.50 1.48 -7.15
CA ARG A 47 8.61 0.91 -6.37
C ARG A 47 9.55 1.99 -5.86
N VAL A 48 9.97 2.92 -6.73
CA VAL A 48 10.87 4.02 -6.36
C VAL A 48 10.23 4.91 -5.29
N CYS A 49 8.93 5.21 -5.40
CA CYS A 49 8.23 5.97 -4.36
C CYS A 49 8.28 5.26 -2.99
N VAL A 50 8.07 3.94 -2.94
CA VAL A 50 8.18 3.17 -1.70
C VAL A 50 9.61 3.12 -1.18
N LEU A 51 10.60 2.93 -2.06
CA LEU A 51 12.02 2.89 -1.68
C LEU A 51 12.50 4.23 -1.10
N ASP A 52 12.01 5.34 -1.65
CA ASP A 52 12.27 6.70 -1.18
C ASP A 52 11.75 6.90 0.25
N GLU A 53 10.56 6.39 0.57
CA GLU A 53 10.03 6.39 1.94
C GLU A 53 10.85 5.47 2.86
N ILE A 54 11.21 4.25 2.43
CA ILE A 54 12.08 3.36 3.22
C ILE A 54 13.40 4.07 3.57
N THR A 55 13.99 4.75 2.59
CA THR A 55 15.25 5.47 2.77
C THR A 55 15.07 6.66 3.73
N THR A 56 14.00 7.44 3.54
CA THR A 56 13.66 8.58 4.40
C THR A 56 13.46 8.16 5.84
N GLU A 57 12.73 7.07 6.06
CA GLU A 57 12.46 6.53 7.39
C GLU A 57 13.72 5.93 8.04
N SER A 58 14.59 5.27 7.25
CA SER A 58 15.87 4.74 7.73
C SER A 58 16.87 5.83 8.15
N LEU A 59 16.73 7.04 7.60
CA LEU A 59 17.57 8.20 7.90
C LEU A 59 17.08 9.04 9.09
N ARG A 60 15.95 8.69 9.72
CA ARG A 60 15.40 9.38 10.89
C ARG A 60 15.78 8.65 12.19
N PRO A 61 16.90 9.00 12.84
CA PRO A 61 17.29 8.38 14.12
C PRO A 61 16.21 8.58 15.22
N ASP A 62 15.43 9.66 15.15
CA ASP A 62 14.39 10.00 16.13
C ASP A 62 13.12 9.14 15.99
N ALA A 63 12.93 8.47 14.84
CA ALA A 63 11.82 7.55 14.64
C ALA A 63 12.05 6.24 15.41
N PHE A 64 13.30 5.83 15.63
CA PHE A 64 13.65 4.61 16.37
C PHE A 64 13.72 4.78 17.89
N VAL A 65 13.77 6.02 18.40
CA VAL A 65 13.94 6.30 19.83
C VAL A 65 12.87 7.30 20.33
N GLY A 66 11.71 6.78 20.71
CA GLY A 66 10.86 7.37 21.76
C GLY A 66 9.96 8.58 21.41
N ALA A 67 10.00 9.14 20.19
CA ALA A 67 9.15 10.30 19.84
C ALA A 67 7.72 9.93 19.37
N ALA A 68 7.44 8.66 19.07
CA ALA A 68 6.11 8.19 18.62
C ALA A 68 5.07 8.05 19.76
N VAL A 69 5.51 8.15 21.02
CA VAL A 69 4.77 7.81 22.25
C VAL A 69 3.55 8.72 22.51
N VAL A 70 3.47 9.89 21.89
CA VAL A 70 2.33 10.80 22.07
C VAL A 70 1.36 10.64 20.91
N SER A 71 0.60 9.53 20.90
CA SER A 71 -0.61 9.31 20.09
C SER A 71 -0.51 9.51 18.55
N GLY A 72 0.70 9.65 17.99
CA GLY A 72 0.94 10.08 16.61
C GLY A 72 1.55 9.04 15.68
N GLY A 73 2.09 7.92 16.17
CA GLY A 73 2.74 6.88 15.35
C GLY A 73 1.83 6.28 14.27
N LEU A 74 0.65 5.80 14.66
CA LEU A 74 -0.33 5.23 13.71
C LEU A 74 -0.88 6.25 12.70
N ARG A 75 -1.05 7.51 13.12
CA ARG A 75 -1.47 8.59 12.22
C ARG A 75 -0.37 8.92 11.23
N ARG A 76 0.88 8.95 11.68
CA ARG A 76 2.05 9.12 10.82
C ARG A 76 2.19 7.99 9.80
N ASP A 77 2.03 6.73 10.22
CA ASP A 77 2.09 5.58 9.31
C ASP A 77 0.98 5.68 8.25
N PHE A 78 -0.22 6.07 8.67
CA PHE A 78 -1.33 6.35 7.76
C PHE A 78 -0.98 7.49 6.79
N ASP A 79 -0.44 8.61 7.30
CA ASP A 79 -0.06 9.77 6.52
C ASP A 79 1.06 9.45 5.50
N ILE A 80 1.99 8.54 5.84
CA ILE A 80 3.04 8.05 4.92
C ILE A 80 2.40 7.24 3.78
N ILE A 81 1.53 6.28 4.10
CA ILE A 81 0.82 5.49 3.06
C ILE A 81 -0.11 6.39 2.23
N GLN A 82 -0.76 7.37 2.84
CA GLN A 82 -1.58 8.35 2.15
C GLN A 82 -0.74 9.26 1.24
N GLY A 83 0.44 9.69 1.70
CA GLY A 83 1.38 10.46 0.88
C GLY A 83 1.84 9.67 -0.35
N LEU A 84 2.09 8.36 -0.21
CA LEU A 84 2.37 7.48 -1.34
C LEU A 84 1.19 7.40 -2.32
N LEU A 85 -0.04 7.25 -1.82
CA LEU A 85 -1.25 7.28 -2.66
C LEU A 85 -1.37 8.60 -3.43
N ASP A 86 -1.14 9.73 -2.76
CA ASP A 86 -1.24 11.06 -3.36
C ASP A 86 -0.15 11.29 -4.43
N ARG A 87 1.05 10.72 -4.23
CA ARG A 87 2.14 10.70 -5.22
C ARG A 87 1.72 9.91 -6.47
N LEU A 88 1.16 8.71 -6.32
CA LEU A 88 0.68 7.92 -7.46
C LEU A 88 -0.47 8.63 -8.19
N ASP A 89 -1.38 9.27 -7.46
CA ASP A 89 -2.51 9.99 -8.04
C ASP A 89 -2.07 11.23 -8.82
N ARG A 90 -1.05 11.93 -8.32
CA ARG A 90 -0.44 13.04 -9.04
C ARG A 90 0.19 12.54 -10.32
N GLU A 91 0.99 11.48 -10.26
CA GLU A 91 1.64 10.87 -11.43
C GLU A 91 0.61 10.45 -12.50
N GLY A 92 -0.47 9.79 -12.08
CA GLY A 92 -1.54 9.38 -12.98
C GLY A 92 -2.22 10.56 -13.69
N ARG A 93 -2.30 11.75 -13.07
CA ARG A 93 -2.83 12.93 -13.75
C ARG A 93 -1.91 13.46 -14.85
N TRP A 94 -0.59 13.44 -14.63
CA TRP A 94 0.38 13.84 -15.65
C TRP A 94 0.40 12.87 -16.84
N ALA A 95 0.23 11.57 -16.59
CA ALA A 95 0.16 10.56 -17.64
C ALA A 95 -1.18 10.56 -18.42
N ALA A 96 -2.17 11.37 -18.02
CA ALA A 96 -3.52 11.41 -18.61
C ALA A 96 -3.68 12.38 -19.80
N ASP A 97 -2.66 13.18 -20.16
CA ASP A 97 -2.75 14.15 -21.26
C ASP A 97 -2.84 13.48 -22.66
N ALA A 98 -4.07 13.20 -23.11
CA ALA A 98 -4.62 13.09 -24.47
C ALA A 98 -3.86 12.37 -25.62
N ASP A 99 -2.83 11.56 -25.35
CA ASP A 99 -2.28 10.66 -26.37
C ASP A 99 -2.54 9.20 -25.95
N ASP A 100 -3.47 8.53 -26.63
CA ASP A 100 -3.95 7.16 -26.33
C ASP A 100 -2.93 6.07 -26.70
N SER A 101 -1.66 6.25 -26.33
CA SER A 101 -0.63 5.26 -26.61
C SER A 101 -0.77 4.03 -25.70
N GLU A 102 -0.50 2.83 -26.26
CA GLU A 102 -0.48 1.57 -25.50
C GLU A 102 0.45 1.66 -24.28
N PHE A 103 1.55 2.40 -24.40
CA PHE A 103 2.45 2.69 -23.29
C PHE A 103 1.70 3.34 -22.11
N ARG A 104 0.90 4.38 -22.35
CA ARG A 104 0.15 5.06 -21.28
C ARG A 104 -0.91 4.15 -20.68
N VAL A 105 -1.58 3.33 -21.48
CA VAL A 105 -2.53 2.31 -20.97
C VAL A 105 -1.82 1.38 -19.98
N GLY A 106 -0.65 0.87 -20.35
CA GLY A 106 0.16 0.01 -19.49
C GLY A 106 0.60 0.72 -18.22
N TYR A 107 1.06 1.97 -18.35
CA TYR A 107 1.49 2.81 -17.23
C TYR A 107 0.37 3.04 -16.22
N HIS A 108 -0.83 3.41 -16.69
CA HIS A 108 -2.01 3.61 -15.84
C HIS A 108 -2.46 2.33 -15.16
N ALA A 109 -2.44 1.20 -15.87
CA ALA A 109 -2.77 -0.10 -15.29
C ALA A 109 -1.82 -0.43 -14.13
N ALA A 110 -0.51 -0.18 -14.30
CA ALA A 110 0.47 -0.37 -13.25
C ALA A 110 0.23 0.56 -12.04
N LEU A 111 -0.01 1.85 -12.26
CA LEU A 111 -0.32 2.79 -11.17
C LEU A 111 -1.60 2.38 -10.43
N GLY A 112 -2.62 1.92 -11.14
CA GLY A 112 -3.87 1.41 -10.55
C GLY A 112 -3.64 0.18 -9.65
N ILE A 113 -2.80 -0.77 -10.09
CA ILE A 113 -2.42 -1.94 -9.28
C ILE A 113 -1.63 -1.52 -8.05
N ALA A 114 -0.65 -0.62 -8.20
CA ALA A 114 0.14 -0.12 -7.09
C ALA A 114 -0.74 0.60 -6.06
N ARG A 115 -1.67 1.44 -6.52
CA ARG A 115 -2.68 2.11 -5.69
C ARG A 115 -3.53 1.10 -4.94
N HIS A 116 -3.97 0.03 -5.58
CA HIS A 116 -4.75 -1.02 -4.92
C HIS A 116 -3.96 -1.65 -3.75
N HIS A 117 -2.69 -1.99 -3.96
CA HIS A 117 -1.83 -2.54 -2.91
C HIS A 117 -1.63 -1.55 -1.74
N LEU A 118 -1.42 -0.26 -2.03
CA LEU A 118 -1.34 0.77 -0.99
C LEU A 118 -2.65 0.94 -0.23
N GLN A 119 -3.80 0.86 -0.90
CA GLN A 119 -5.11 0.91 -0.23
C GLN A 119 -5.34 -0.30 0.67
N VAL A 120 -4.89 -1.49 0.27
CA VAL A 120 -4.93 -2.70 1.11
C VAL A 120 -4.03 -2.53 2.33
N ALA A 121 -2.81 -2.02 2.14
CA ALA A 121 -1.89 -1.71 3.23
C ALA A 121 -2.51 -0.70 4.22
N ARG A 122 -3.08 0.40 3.71
CA ARG A 122 -3.79 1.41 4.51
C ARG A 122 -4.93 0.82 5.31
N ARG A 123 -5.81 0.03 4.69
CA ARG A 123 -6.92 -0.66 5.38
C ARG A 123 -6.44 -1.66 6.42
N THR A 124 -5.31 -2.32 6.18
CA THR A 124 -4.73 -3.27 7.14
C THR A 124 -4.21 -2.53 8.38
N LEU A 125 -3.66 -1.32 8.21
CA LEU A 125 -3.33 -0.42 9.32
C LEU A 125 -4.62 0.05 10.03
N ASP A 126 -5.67 0.44 9.30
CA ASP A 126 -6.96 0.89 9.86
C ASP A 126 -7.69 -0.20 10.68
N LEU A 127 -7.75 -1.45 10.19
CA LEU A 127 -8.42 -2.55 10.89
C LEU A 127 -7.75 -2.91 12.22
N ARG A 128 -6.45 -2.61 12.35
CA ARG A 128 -5.70 -2.78 13.60
C ARG A 128 -5.88 -1.61 14.57
N GLN A 129 -6.41 -0.46 14.11
CA GLN A 129 -6.88 0.63 14.97
C GLN A 129 -8.25 0.35 15.60
N ALA A 130 -9.04 -0.58 15.04
CA ALA A 130 -10.34 -0.92 15.62
C ALA A 130 -10.12 -1.49 17.03
N PRO A 131 -10.69 -0.90 18.09
CA PRO A 131 -10.62 -1.47 19.43
C PRO A 131 -11.03 -2.94 19.36
N ALA A 132 -10.36 -3.83 20.10
CA ALA A 132 -10.56 -5.28 20.09
C ALA A 132 -12.01 -5.75 20.39
N GLY A 133 -12.99 -4.85 20.52
CA GLY A 133 -14.41 -5.11 20.66
C GLY A 133 -15.32 -4.63 19.51
N VAL A 134 -14.81 -3.98 18.44
CA VAL A 134 -15.68 -3.42 17.38
C VAL A 134 -15.91 -4.39 16.21
N HIS A 135 -15.00 -5.34 15.98
CA HIS A 135 -15.26 -6.46 15.08
C HIS A 135 -16.02 -7.56 15.79
N ARG A 136 -17.31 -7.32 16.04
CA ARG A 136 -18.25 -8.42 16.24
C ARG A 136 -18.23 -9.23 14.93
N PRO A 137 -17.83 -10.51 14.93
CA PRO A 137 -17.95 -11.31 13.72
C PRO A 137 -19.42 -11.23 13.30
N VAL A 138 -19.68 -10.78 12.07
CA VAL A 138 -21.00 -10.91 11.47
C VAL A 138 -21.26 -12.41 11.46
N ARG A 139 -21.98 -12.89 12.47
CA ARG A 139 -22.49 -14.25 12.51
C ARG A 139 -23.29 -14.38 11.23
N SER A 140 -22.73 -15.11 10.27
CA SER A 140 -23.43 -15.50 9.07
C SER A 140 -24.75 -16.11 9.52
N ARG A 141 -25.85 -15.47 9.11
CA ARG A 141 -27.21 -15.95 9.31
C ARG A 141 -27.43 -17.14 8.36
N SER A 142 -26.69 -18.23 8.60
CA SER A 142 -26.78 -19.46 7.80
C SER A 142 -26.84 -20.69 8.73
N ARG A 143 -27.54 -20.57 9.86
CA ARG A 143 -27.88 -21.70 10.74
C ARG A 143 -29.27 -21.53 11.34
N ARG A 144 -30.28 -21.38 10.46
CA ARG A 144 -31.68 -21.62 10.83
C ARG A 144 -32.47 -22.08 9.61
N ALA A 145 -32.04 -23.20 9.04
CA ALA A 145 -32.79 -23.91 7.99
C ALA A 145 -32.58 -25.45 8.07
N ALA A 146 -32.20 -25.99 9.24
CA ALA A 146 -31.96 -27.44 9.39
C ALA A 146 -32.61 -28.04 10.66
N LEU A 147 -33.68 -27.43 11.18
CA LEU A 147 -34.49 -28.01 12.26
C LEU A 147 -36.01 -27.91 12.02
N THR A 148 -36.45 -27.59 10.80
CA THR A 148 -37.87 -27.58 10.41
C THR A 148 -38.05 -28.10 8.98
N ALA A 149 -37.53 -29.29 8.74
CA ALA A 149 -38.06 -30.28 7.82
C ALA A 149 -37.86 -31.58 8.61
N GLY A 150 -38.87 -32.11 9.28
CA GLY A 150 -40.10 -32.62 8.70
C GLY A 150 -40.05 -34.11 8.93
#